data_AF-A0A3D4RKE5-F1
#
_entry.id   AF-A0A3D4RKE5-F1
#
_cell.length_a   1.000
_cell.length_b   1.000
_cell.length_c   1.000
_cell.angle_alpha   90.00
_cell.angle_beta   90.00
_cell.angle_gamma   90.00
#
_symmetry.space_group_name_H-M   'P 1'
#
loop_
_entity.id
_entity.type
_entity.pdbx_description
1 polymer ?
#
loop_
_entity_poly.entity_id
_entity_poly.type
_entity_poly.pdbx_seq_one_letter_code
_entity_poly.pdbx_strand_id
1 'polypeptide(L)'
;MDLVKFMRGKLCGHSDIYFQKRGRHICTGKLCEKRDLSAKPYSSDELSRQNKFRSAVSAVKSLTAEQKAAYAAEFQKQTKYATLRGYMMAQEYAKL
;
A
#
# COMPACT_ATOMS: atom_id res chain seq x y z
N MET A 1 15.44 -6.44 -3.06
CA MET A 1 15.34 -5.19 -2.27
C MET A 1 13.99 -5.14 -1.59
N ASP A 2 13.98 -5.07 -0.26
CA ASP A 2 12.76 -5.11 0.55
C ASP A 2 12.01 -3.78 0.42
N LEU A 3 10.93 -3.78 -0.36
CA LEU A 3 10.09 -2.60 -0.63
C LEU A 3 9.66 -1.92 0.68
N VAL A 4 9.50 -2.71 1.75
CA VAL A 4 9.11 -2.24 3.08
C VAL A 4 10.21 -1.41 3.73
N LYS A 5 11.49 -1.78 3.56
CA LYS A 5 12.62 -0.98 4.05
C LYS A 5 12.77 0.34 3.29
N PHE A 6 12.48 0.36 1.99
CA PHE A 6 12.56 1.58 1.17
C PHE A 6 11.44 2.59 1.47
N MET A 7 10.28 2.10 1.91
CA MET A 7 9.05 2.89 2.13
C MET A 7 8.88 3.35 3.58
N ARG A 8 9.71 2.88 4.52
CA ARG A 8 9.68 3.27 5.93
C ARG A 8 10.03 4.77 6.05
N GLY A 9 9.05 5.59 6.43
CA GLY A 9 9.20 7.04 6.59
C GLY A 9 8.80 7.90 5.38
N LYS A 10 8.27 7.29 4.30
CA LYS A 10 7.83 8.01 3.08
C LYS A 10 6.31 8.07 2.87
N LEU A 11 5.52 7.74 3.88
CA LEU A 11 4.05 7.80 3.85
C LEU A 11 3.59 9.10 4.53
N CYS A 12 2.96 10.00 3.77
CA CYS A 12 2.41 11.26 4.29
C CYS A 12 0.97 11.06 4.75
N GLY A 13 0.59 11.78 5.80
CA GLY A 13 -0.74 11.75 6.40
C GLY A 13 -1.85 12.38 5.58
N HIS A 14 -1.68 12.68 4.28
CA HIS A 14 -2.69 13.31 3.42
C HIS A 14 -2.93 12.61 2.08
N SER A 15 -2.00 11.82 1.55
CA SER A 15 -2.09 11.30 0.17
C SER A 15 -2.35 9.80 0.11
N ASP A 16 -3.40 9.41 -0.62
CA ASP A 16 -3.54 8.07 -1.20
C ASP A 16 -2.29 7.72 -2.03
N ILE A 17 -1.91 6.44 -2.01
CA ILE A 17 -0.77 5.92 -2.77
C ILE A 17 -1.14 5.98 -4.27
N TYR A 18 -0.74 7.03 -4.98
CA TYR A 18 -0.84 7.07 -6.44
C TYR A 18 0.50 6.71 -7.07
N PHE A 19 0.45 5.70 -7.96
CA PHE A 19 1.58 5.25 -8.76
C PHE A 19 1.64 6.10 -10.03
N GLN A 20 2.47 7.16 -10.05
CA GLN A 20 2.68 7.95 -11.27
C GLN A 20 3.87 7.39 -12.06
N LYS A 21 3.65 7.09 -13.34
CA LYS A 21 4.69 6.61 -14.26
C LYS A 21 5.51 7.80 -14.76
N ARG A 22 6.81 7.85 -14.47
CA ARG A 22 7.77 8.77 -15.11
C ARG A 22 8.85 7.94 -15.80
N GLY A 23 8.69 7.75 -17.12
CA GLY A 23 9.60 6.91 -17.91
C GLY A 23 9.49 5.41 -17.55
N ARG A 24 10.62 4.74 -17.36
CA ARG A 24 10.70 3.31 -16.95
C ARG A 24 10.57 3.09 -15.43
N HIS A 25 10.45 4.16 -14.64
CA HIS A 25 10.41 4.08 -13.19
C HIS A 25 9.03 4.48 -12.65
N ILE A 26 8.54 3.69 -11.70
CA ILE A 26 7.38 4.04 -10.88
C ILE A 26 7.91 4.86 -9.72
N CYS A 27 7.62 6.15 -9.71
CA CYS A 27 7.99 7.04 -8.62
C CYS A 27 6.73 7.30 -7.79
N THR A 28 6.80 7.06 -6.48
CA THR A 28 5.80 7.58 -5.55
C THR A 28 5.97 9.09 -5.50
N GLY A 29 4.90 9.84 -5.76
CA GLY A 29 4.91 11.31 -5.77
C GLY A 29 5.58 11.91 -4.54
N LYS A 30 6.21 13.07 -4.72
CA LYS A 30 6.90 13.84 -3.68
C LYS A 30 5.96 13.98 -2.47
N LEU A 31 6.43 13.58 -1.28
CA LEU A 31 5.77 13.90 -0.01
C LEU A 31 5.51 15.40 0.02
N CYS A 32 4.25 15.81 -0.08
CA CYS A 32 3.89 17.23 -0.10
C CYS A 32 4.37 17.94 1.17
N GLU A 33 4.41 17.21 2.30
CA GLU A 33 5.13 17.61 3.51
C GLU A 33 5.85 16.40 4.08
N LYS A 34 7.13 16.57 4.46
CA LYS A 34 7.79 15.59 5.33
C LYS A 34 7.06 15.67 6.67
N ARG A 35 6.35 14.60 7.05
CA ARG A 35 5.81 14.48 8.40
C ARG A 35 6.96 14.63 9.39
N ASP A 36 6.86 15.58 10.29
CA ASP A 36 7.78 15.66 11.42
C ASP A 36 7.57 14.43 12.30
N LEU A 37 8.59 13.57 12.36
CA LEU A 37 8.55 12.33 13.15
C LEU A 37 8.67 12.60 14.66
N SER A 38 9.02 13.83 15.05
CA SER A 38 9.00 14.32 16.43
C SER A 38 7.63 14.88 16.84
N ALA A 39 6.75 15.20 15.88
CA ALA A 39 5.37 15.60 16.12
C ALA A 39 4.51 14.38 16.48
N LYS A 40 4.53 14.04 17.77
CA LYS A 40 3.51 13.24 18.44
C LYS A 40 2.62 14.18 19.26
N PRO A 41 1.31 13.89 19.39
CA PRO A 41 0.62 12.70 18.92
C PRO A 41 0.33 12.69 17.41
N TYR A 42 0.10 11.49 16.87
CA TYR A 42 -0.42 11.32 15.52
C TYR A 42 -1.82 11.93 15.42
N SER A 43 -2.15 12.60 14.31
CA SER A 43 -3.53 13.05 14.11
C SER A 43 -4.47 11.84 13.97
N SER A 44 -5.77 12.05 14.22
CA SER A 44 -6.81 11.05 14.02
C SER A 44 -6.77 10.44 12.61
N ASP A 45 -6.52 11.27 11.60
CA ASP A 45 -6.49 10.86 10.20
C ASP A 45 -5.26 10.02 9.87
N GLU A 46 -4.12 10.33 10.50
CA GLU A 46 -2.90 9.54 10.36
C GLU A 46 -3.05 8.17 11.02
N LEU A 47 -3.65 8.13 12.21
CA LEU A 47 -3.95 6.87 12.90
C LEU A 47 -4.94 6.04 12.10
N SER A 48 -6.00 6.66 11.55
CA SER A 48 -6.98 5.99 10.71
C SER A 48 -6.32 5.34 9.48
N ARG A 49 -5.48 6.10 8.75
CA ARG A 49 -4.72 5.56 7.60
C ARG A 49 -3.77 4.43 7.98
N GLN A 50 -3.05 4.55 9.10
CA GLN A 50 -2.18 3.49 9.59
C GLN A 50 -2.96 2.23 9.96
N ASN A 51 -4.10 2.39 10.63
CA ASN A 51 -4.95 1.27 11.02
C ASN A 51 -5.52 0.57 9.79
N LYS A 52 -6.04 1.33 8.81
CA LYS A 52 -6.52 0.79 7.54
C LYS A 52 -5.44 -0.02 6.81
N PHE A 53 -4.21 0.50 6.76
CA PHE A 53 -3.09 -0.23 6.16
C PHE A 53 -2.75 -1.52 6.93
N ARG A 54 -2.68 -1.47 8.27
CA ARG A 54 -2.42 -2.65 9.11
C ARG A 54 -3.50 -3.71 8.93
N SER A 55 -4.77 -3.30 8.87
CA SER A 55 -5.91 -4.19 8.63
C SER A 55 -5.81 -4.88 7.28
N ALA A 56 -5.47 -4.15 6.21
CA ALA A 56 -5.26 -4.76 4.89
C ALA A 56 -4.08 -5.75 4.87
N VAL A 57 -2.97 -5.44 5.57
CA VAL A 57 -1.86 -6.40 5.70
C VAL A 57 -2.30 -7.66 6.45
N SER A 58 -3.10 -7.50 7.52
CA SER A 58 -3.64 -8.63 8.27
C SER A 58 -4.57 -9.48 7.41
N ALA A 59 -5.47 -8.84 6.65
CA ALA A 59 -6.38 -9.53 5.73
C ALA A 59 -5.61 -10.37 4.71
N VAL A 60 -4.58 -9.80 4.06
CA VAL A 60 -3.73 -10.54 3.10
C VAL A 60 -3.03 -11.74 3.74
N LYS A 61 -2.58 -11.62 4.99
CA LYS A 61 -1.96 -12.74 5.73
C LYS A 61 -2.98 -13.84 6.05
N SER A 62 -4.20 -13.47 6.39
CA SER A 62 -5.29 -14.39 6.72
C SER A 62 -5.95 -15.05 5.50
N LEU A 63 -5.58 -14.66 4.27
CA LEU A 63 -6.12 -15.28 3.06
C LEU A 63 -5.78 -16.77 2.99
N THR A 64 -6.81 -17.57 2.71
CA THR A 64 -6.68 -19.01 2.46
C THR A 64 -5.95 -19.28 1.13
N ALA A 65 -5.52 -20.52 0.93
CA ALA A 65 -4.89 -20.94 -0.33
C ALA A 65 -5.84 -20.75 -1.53
N GLU A 66 -7.12 -21.06 -1.35
CA GLU A 66 -8.17 -20.88 -2.38
C GLU A 66 -8.35 -19.42 -2.76
N GLN A 67 -8.41 -18.52 -1.78
CA GLN A 67 -8.55 -17.09 -2.03
C GLN A 67 -7.30 -16.52 -2.73
N LYS A 68 -6.11 -16.98 -2.35
CA LYS A 68 -4.85 -16.63 -3.03
C LYS A 68 -4.85 -17.10 -4.48
N ALA A 69 -5.38 -18.29 -4.77
CA ALA A 69 -5.51 -18.81 -6.13
C ALA A 69 -6.49 -17.98 -6.98
N ALA A 70 -7.62 -17.57 -6.40
CA ALA A 70 -8.56 -16.65 -7.06
C ALA A 70 -7.88 -15.32 -7.43
N TYR A 71 -7.16 -14.71 -6.48
CA TYR A 71 -6.38 -13.50 -6.76
C TYR A 71 -5.28 -13.72 -7.80
N ALA A 72 -4.64 -14.89 -7.83
CA ALA A 72 -3.65 -15.22 -8.84
C ALA A 72 -4.28 -15.28 -10.24
N ALA A 73 -5.47 -15.87 -10.37
CA ALA A 73 -6.18 -15.93 -11.64
C ALA A 73 -6.61 -14.53 -12.13
N GLU A 74 -7.08 -13.67 -11.24
CA GLU A 74 -7.42 -12.28 -11.59
C GLU A 74 -6.18 -11.44 -11.88
N PHE A 75 -5.07 -11.69 -11.17
CA PHE A 75 -3.81 -11.01 -11.39
C PHE A 75 -3.26 -11.18 -12.81
N GLN A 76 -3.51 -12.33 -13.45
CA GLN A 76 -3.11 -12.57 -14.85
C GLN A 76 -3.88 -11.71 -15.85
N LYS A 77 -5.09 -11.25 -15.48
CA LYS A 77 -5.97 -10.46 -16.37
C LYS A 77 -5.71 -8.96 -16.26
N GLN A 78 -5.04 -8.52 -15.20
CA GLN A 78 -4.75 -7.10 -14.96
C GLN A 78 -3.32 -6.76 -15.41
N THR A 79 -3.09 -5.49 -15.75
CA THR A 79 -1.76 -4.97 -16.19
C THR A 79 -1.22 -3.86 -15.30
N LYS A 80 -1.98 -3.45 -14.27
CA LYS A 80 -1.70 -2.29 -13.42
C LYS A 80 -0.63 -2.58 -12.37
N TYR A 81 -0.63 -3.78 -11.79
CA TYR A 81 0.22 -4.18 -10.68
C TYR A 81 1.29 -5.15 -11.16
N ALA A 82 2.53 -4.90 -10.75
CA ALA A 82 3.69 -5.70 -11.17
C ALA A 82 3.86 -7.01 -10.38
N THR A 83 3.21 -7.15 -9.22
CA THR A 83 3.33 -8.34 -8.37
C THR A 83 1.98 -8.76 -7.80
N LEU A 84 1.78 -10.08 -7.66
CA LEU A 84 0.57 -10.65 -7.06
C LEU A 84 0.34 -10.13 -5.64
N ARG A 85 1.39 -9.98 -4.84
CA ARG A 85 1.28 -9.44 -3.48
C ARG A 85 0.82 -7.98 -3.46
N GLY A 86 1.34 -7.15 -4.37
CA GLY A 86 0.88 -5.77 -4.52
C GLY A 86 -0.59 -5.69 -4.94
N TYR A 87 -1.01 -6.59 -5.84
CA TYR A 87 -2.40 -6.72 -6.25
C TYR A 87 -3.32 -7.14 -5.11
N MET A 88 -3.00 -8.23 -4.39
CA MET A 88 -3.78 -8.69 -3.23
C MET A 88 -3.91 -7.60 -2.17
N MET A 89 -2.82 -6.90 -1.87
CA MET A 89 -2.83 -5.79 -0.92
C MET A 89 -3.75 -4.66 -1.38
N ALA A 90 -3.72 -4.29 -2.66
CA ALA A 90 -4.60 -3.25 -3.19
C ALA A 90 -6.08 -3.65 -3.15
N GLN A 91 -6.39 -4.92 -3.45
CA GLN A 91 -7.76 -5.44 -3.37
C GLN A 91 -8.27 -5.45 -1.92
N GLU A 92 -7.49 -5.97 -0.96
CA GLU A 92 -7.89 -5.96 0.45
C GLU A 92 -7.95 -4.55 1.03
N TYR A 93 -7.07 -3.64 0.60
CA TYR A 93 -7.11 -2.24 1.03
C TYR A 93 -8.34 -1.49 0.52
N ALA A 94 -8.82 -1.81 -0.69
CA ALA A 94 -10.01 -1.20 -1.28
C ALA A 94 -11.34 -1.63 -0.64
N LYS A 95 -11.34 -2.74 0.12
CA LYS A 95 -12.52 -3.22 0.87
C LYS A 95 -12.72 -2.50 2.21
N LEU A 96 -11.67 -1.85 2.71
CA LEU A 96 -11.67 -1.04 3.95
C LEU A 96 -11.92 0.43 3.60
#